data_AF-A0A955QLQ8-F1
#
_entry.id   AF-A0A955QLQ8-F1
#
_cell.length_a   1.000
_cell.length_b   1.000
_cell.length_c   1.000
_cell.angle_alpha   90.00
_cell.angle_beta   90.00
_cell.angle_gamma   90.00
#
_symmetry.space_group_name_H-M   'P 1'
#
loop_
_entity.id
_entity.type
_entity.pdbx_description
1 polymer ?
#
loop_
_entity_poly.entity_id
_entity_poly.type
_entity_poly.pdbx_seq_one_letter_code
_entity_poly.pdbx_strand_id
1 'polypeptide(L)'
;MIGLVVTWAVLWSSPFLHAQGIAEPAFSPMPPSLVIEPLGLFQSRDFDLATGNCQDCRTAPEALWYFQQEIIAIPTTLHAITTNTPLPFLIWLGSPEVLPHVRLTSQGSHVVLRNHTTIPVRLTPKIPSNRSYYNDSSTNFFLNQPLRLRGYFEQDDHTPTFVVKMIWPENFRLNLKTPPPDTTKPSLPLASQIEDQAGGARAPFSATLLWERHPGTARNWAHQAVVGLMLNGAQGDDDEAHGGHFGLVTGRVGPDGEMANWMMNNFYDLEVESEKGIIPSMLPLDHYLM
;
A
#
# COMPACT_ATOMS: atom_id res chain seq x y z
N MET A 1 -13.82 -1.11 -10.91
CA MET A 1 -12.40 -1.43 -11.10
C MET A 1 -11.70 -0.12 -11.43
N ILE A 2 -10.91 0.39 -10.49
CA ILE A 2 -10.64 1.83 -10.32
C ILE A 2 -9.24 2.18 -10.87
N GLY A 3 -9.13 3.35 -11.49
CA GLY A 3 -7.87 3.95 -11.96
C GLY A 3 -7.55 5.24 -11.20
N LEU A 4 -6.28 5.66 -11.20
CA LEU A 4 -5.74 6.67 -10.28
C LEU A 4 -4.81 7.67 -11.00
N VAL A 5 -4.92 8.97 -10.66
CA VAL A 5 -4.04 10.06 -11.12
C VAL A 5 -3.54 10.90 -9.93
N VAL A 6 -2.26 11.28 -9.91
CA VAL A 6 -1.53 11.81 -8.72
C VAL A 6 -0.42 12.81 -9.13
N THR A 7 -0.09 13.87 -8.35
CA THR A 7 0.86 14.96 -8.74
C THR A 7 1.57 15.66 -7.54
N TRP A 8 2.91 15.88 -7.52
CA TRP A 8 3.68 16.29 -6.30
C TRP A 8 4.73 17.42 -6.37
N ALA A 9 5.05 17.97 -5.18
CA ALA A 9 6.19 18.84 -4.85
C ALA A 9 6.72 18.58 -3.40
N VAL A 10 8.01 18.85 -3.10
CA VAL A 10 8.77 18.27 -1.95
C VAL A 10 9.88 19.22 -1.39
N LEU A 11 10.20 19.14 -0.08
CA LEU A 11 11.39 19.72 0.62
C LEU A 11 11.93 18.76 1.74
N TRP A 12 13.10 19.05 2.38
CA TRP A 12 14.01 18.03 2.99
C TRP A 12 14.68 18.35 4.36
N SER A 13 14.93 17.30 5.19
CA SER A 13 16.09 17.12 6.13
C SER A 13 16.10 15.70 6.81
N SER A 14 17.08 15.34 7.66
CA SER A 14 17.31 13.98 8.30
C SER A 14 18.37 14.06 9.47
N PRO A 15 18.97 12.99 10.10
CA PRO A 15 18.70 11.51 10.19
C PRO A 15 18.99 10.77 11.58
N PHE A 16 18.78 9.42 11.66
CA PHE A 16 19.41 8.36 12.54
C PHE A 16 18.99 8.17 14.06
N LEU A 17 19.10 7.02 14.79
CA LEU A 17 19.63 5.61 14.61
C LEU A 17 19.04 4.55 15.65
N HIS A 18 18.88 3.24 15.31
CA HIS A 18 18.65 1.93 16.09
C HIS A 18 18.06 1.88 17.56
N ALA A 19 17.07 1.06 18.01
CA ALA A 19 16.74 -0.43 17.96
C ALA A 19 17.39 -1.31 19.10
N GLN A 20 16.93 -2.49 19.64
CA GLN A 20 16.01 -3.63 19.29
C GLN A 20 15.53 -4.50 20.54
N GLY A 21 14.47 -5.36 20.44
CA GLY A 21 14.19 -6.61 21.25
C GLY A 21 13.13 -6.57 22.39
N ILE A 22 12.36 -7.62 22.80
CA ILE A 22 12.34 -9.10 22.55
C ILE A 22 10.91 -9.74 22.66
N ALA A 23 10.52 -10.57 21.66
CA ALA A 23 9.58 -11.73 21.59
C ALA A 23 8.11 -11.73 22.14
N GLU A 24 7.18 -12.17 21.27
CA GLU A 24 5.77 -12.56 21.54
C GLU A 24 5.45 -13.94 20.84
N PRO A 25 4.22 -14.41 20.50
CA PRO A 25 3.99 -15.83 20.16
C PRO A 25 4.60 -16.30 18.83
N ALA A 26 4.62 -17.63 18.62
CA ALA A 26 5.36 -18.30 17.55
C ALA A 26 4.90 -17.96 16.13
N PHE A 27 5.58 -16.98 15.52
CA PHE A 27 5.56 -16.71 14.08
C PHE A 27 6.16 -17.86 13.24
N SER A 28 5.99 -17.74 11.93
CA SER A 28 6.72 -18.52 10.91
C SER A 28 8.22 -18.64 11.24
N PRO A 29 8.89 -19.78 10.93
CA PRO A 29 10.33 -19.94 11.18
C PRO A 29 11.23 -19.04 10.31
N MET A 30 10.64 -18.31 9.35
CA MET A 30 11.27 -17.15 8.71
C MET A 30 10.69 -15.87 9.33
N PRO A 31 11.51 -14.86 9.67
CA PRO A 31 11.00 -13.60 10.18
C PRO A 31 10.09 -12.95 9.13
N PRO A 32 8.90 -12.43 9.51
CA PRO A 32 7.95 -11.89 8.55
C PRO A 32 8.58 -10.79 7.70
N SER A 33 8.46 -10.95 6.39
CA SER A 33 9.09 -10.10 5.36
C SER A 33 8.81 -8.59 5.52
N LEU A 34 7.68 -8.25 6.15
CA LEU A 34 7.30 -6.90 6.60
C LEU A 34 8.34 -6.18 7.49
N VAL A 35 9.14 -6.91 8.26
CA VAL A 35 10.14 -6.34 9.21
C VAL A 35 11.25 -5.57 8.49
N ILE A 36 11.36 -5.67 7.16
CA ILE A 36 12.49 -5.15 6.37
C ILE A 36 12.11 -3.91 5.52
N GLU A 37 10.82 -3.58 5.35
CA GLU A 37 10.39 -2.50 4.45
C GLU A 37 10.07 -1.15 5.12
N PRO A 38 10.25 0.00 4.44
CA PRO A 38 9.81 1.29 4.97
C PRO A 38 8.28 1.37 5.00
N LEU A 39 7.70 1.96 6.05
CA LEU A 39 6.27 2.25 6.14
C LEU A 39 6.07 3.74 5.82
N GLY A 40 5.90 4.06 4.53
CA GLY A 40 5.84 5.43 4.00
C GLY A 40 7.09 6.24 4.27
N LEU A 41 7.00 7.16 5.22
CA LEU A 41 8.11 8.02 5.66
C LEU A 41 8.99 7.37 6.75
N PHE A 42 8.43 6.39 7.47
CA PHE A 42 8.99 5.74 8.66
C PHE A 42 9.76 4.46 8.28
N GLN A 43 10.46 3.83 9.23
CA GLN A 43 11.10 2.53 9.04
C GLN A 43 10.31 1.44 9.77
N SER A 44 10.30 0.21 9.25
CA SER A 44 9.73 -0.96 9.96
C SER A 44 10.18 -1.05 11.42
N ARG A 45 11.48 -0.89 11.67
CA ARG A 45 12.12 -0.94 13.00
C ARG A 45 11.64 0.12 14.00
N ASP A 46 10.87 1.11 13.57
CA ASP A 46 10.27 2.12 14.45
C ASP A 46 8.99 1.56 15.12
N PHE A 47 8.49 0.43 14.64
CA PHE A 47 7.28 -0.27 15.09
C PHE A 47 7.56 -1.73 15.48
N ASP A 48 6.77 -2.23 16.43
CA ASP A 48 6.64 -3.66 16.71
C ASP A 48 5.43 -4.22 15.93
N LEU A 49 5.53 -5.47 15.44
CA LEU A 49 4.42 -6.17 14.77
C LEU A 49 3.57 -6.92 15.80
N ALA A 50 2.25 -6.72 15.75
CA ALA A 50 1.29 -7.27 16.70
C ALA A 50 -0.04 -7.67 16.01
N THR A 51 -0.99 -8.11 16.82
CA THR A 51 -2.42 -8.21 16.48
C THR A 51 -3.25 -7.44 17.51
N GLY A 52 -4.52 -7.17 17.23
CA GLY A 52 -5.41 -6.54 18.22
C GLY A 52 -5.68 -7.38 19.48
N ASN A 53 -5.21 -8.64 19.57
CA ASN A 53 -5.21 -9.40 20.82
C ASN A 53 -4.05 -9.04 21.77
N CYS A 54 -3.11 -8.17 21.37
CA CYS A 54 -2.00 -7.74 22.21
C CYS A 54 -2.48 -7.04 23.50
N GLN A 55 -1.92 -7.43 24.65
CA GLN A 55 -2.38 -6.94 25.96
C GLN A 55 -1.68 -5.65 26.42
N ASP A 56 -0.36 -5.55 26.21
CA ASP A 56 0.47 -4.43 26.68
C ASP A 56 0.82 -3.40 25.57
N CYS A 57 0.11 -3.46 24.44
CA CYS A 57 0.40 -2.62 23.28
C CYS A 57 0.03 -1.15 23.49
N ARG A 58 0.93 -0.24 23.06
CA ARG A 58 0.79 1.22 23.24
C ARG A 58 -0.10 1.87 22.16
N THR A 59 -1.33 1.40 22.05
CA THR A 59 -2.34 1.91 21.11
C THR A 59 -3.72 1.98 21.77
N ALA A 60 -4.73 2.51 21.08
CA ALA A 60 -6.08 2.67 21.63
C ALA A 60 -6.79 1.31 21.82
N PRO A 61 -7.45 1.02 22.96
CA PRO A 61 -8.23 -0.21 23.16
C PRO A 61 -9.29 -0.47 22.09
N GLU A 62 -9.88 0.60 21.55
CA GLU A 62 -10.86 0.58 20.47
C GLU A 62 -10.23 0.04 19.18
N ALA A 63 -8.99 0.42 18.89
CA ALA A 63 -8.24 -0.10 17.75
C ALA A 63 -7.86 -1.58 17.92
N LEU A 64 -7.54 -2.01 19.16
CA LEU A 64 -7.31 -3.42 19.47
C LEU A 64 -8.58 -4.26 19.24
N TRP A 65 -9.77 -3.73 19.55
CA TRP A 65 -11.04 -4.36 19.23
C TRP A 65 -11.29 -4.46 17.71
N TYR A 66 -11.17 -3.34 16.99
CA TYR A 66 -11.38 -3.31 15.53
C TYR A 66 -10.40 -4.20 14.75
N PHE A 67 -9.13 -4.26 15.17
CA PHE A 67 -8.07 -5.02 14.50
C PHE A 67 -7.72 -6.34 15.19
N GLN A 68 -8.66 -6.94 15.96
CA GLN A 68 -8.40 -8.09 16.84
C GLN A 68 -7.60 -9.23 16.17
N GLN A 69 -7.99 -9.62 14.95
CA GLN A 69 -7.38 -10.73 14.19
C GLN A 69 -6.50 -10.26 13.03
N GLU A 70 -6.26 -8.95 12.93
CA GLU A 70 -5.52 -8.33 11.84
C GLU A 70 -4.09 -7.98 12.23
N ILE A 71 -3.19 -7.98 11.25
CA ILE A 71 -1.77 -7.64 11.50
C ILE A 71 -1.60 -6.12 11.49
N ILE A 72 -1.00 -5.62 12.56
CA ILE A 72 -0.82 -4.20 12.85
C ILE A 72 0.62 -3.91 13.25
N ALA A 73 1.12 -2.73 12.92
CA ALA A 73 2.38 -2.18 13.39
C ALA A 73 2.10 -1.05 14.39
N ILE A 74 2.74 -1.10 15.57
CA ILE A 74 2.51 -0.18 16.69
C ILE A 74 3.84 0.46 17.11
N PRO A 75 3.91 1.77 17.40
CA PRO A 75 5.14 2.46 17.79
C PRO A 75 5.94 1.79 18.90
N THR A 76 7.22 1.50 18.63
CA THR A 76 8.17 0.99 19.63
C THR A 76 8.30 1.95 20.81
N THR A 77 8.55 1.41 21.99
CA THR A 77 8.96 2.21 23.17
C THR A 77 10.26 2.97 22.91
N LEU A 78 11.20 2.38 22.16
CA LEU A 78 12.49 2.98 21.81
C LEU A 78 12.34 4.25 20.97
N HIS A 79 11.50 4.25 19.92
CA HIS A 79 11.33 5.45 19.08
C HIS A 79 10.74 6.61 19.91
N ALA A 80 9.74 6.33 20.75
CA ALA A 80 9.09 7.32 21.62
C ALA A 80 10.02 7.93 22.70
N ILE A 81 11.22 7.37 22.91
CA ILE A 81 12.24 7.86 23.84
C ILE A 81 13.40 8.56 23.08
N THR A 82 13.64 8.21 21.82
CA THR A 82 14.85 8.59 21.07
C THR A 82 14.64 9.66 20.00
N THR A 83 13.40 9.93 19.56
CA THR A 83 13.13 10.94 18.53
C THR A 83 11.89 11.79 18.82
N ASN A 84 11.91 13.06 18.37
CA ASN A 84 10.76 13.97 18.41
C ASN A 84 9.81 13.80 17.20
N THR A 85 9.96 12.74 16.41
CA THR A 85 9.08 12.47 15.26
C THR A 85 7.79 11.81 15.76
N PRO A 86 6.61 12.42 15.57
CA PRO A 86 5.37 11.72 15.88
C PRO A 86 5.17 10.56 14.91
N LEU A 87 5.06 9.34 15.45
CA LEU A 87 4.62 8.16 14.71
C LEU A 87 3.08 8.07 14.74
N PRO A 88 2.45 7.47 13.72
CA PRO A 88 1.05 7.06 13.82
C PRO A 88 0.89 6.03 14.95
N PHE A 89 -0.19 6.15 15.74
CA PHE A 89 -0.49 5.27 16.88
C PHE A 89 -0.67 3.79 16.49
N LEU A 90 -0.98 3.53 15.21
CA LEU A 90 -1.13 2.21 14.61
C LEU A 90 -1.02 2.33 13.07
N ILE A 91 -0.51 1.26 12.45
CA ILE A 91 -0.56 1.03 11.00
C ILE A 91 -1.21 -0.34 10.74
N TRP A 92 -2.21 -0.42 9.86
CA TRP A 92 -2.87 -1.68 9.48
C TRP A 92 -2.21 -2.29 8.23
N LEU A 93 -1.59 -3.47 8.42
CA LEU A 93 -0.78 -4.15 7.40
C LEU A 93 -1.54 -5.30 6.69
N GLY A 94 -2.71 -5.66 7.21
CA GLY A 94 -3.63 -6.64 6.60
C GLY A 94 -3.15 -8.10 6.63
N SER A 95 -1.86 -8.34 6.83
CA SER A 95 -1.19 -9.61 6.51
C SER A 95 0.16 -9.70 7.22
N PRO A 96 0.66 -10.89 7.58
CA PRO A 96 2.00 -11.05 8.15
C PRO A 96 3.12 -11.13 7.09
N GLU A 97 2.80 -11.50 5.85
CA GLU A 97 3.80 -11.74 4.81
C GLU A 97 3.57 -10.97 3.50
N VAL A 98 4.69 -10.59 2.90
CA VAL A 98 4.83 -9.92 1.62
C VAL A 98 5.75 -10.76 0.73
N LEU A 99 5.26 -11.19 -0.44
CA LEU A 99 6.08 -11.84 -1.47
C LEU A 99 6.29 -10.87 -2.65
N PRO A 100 7.41 -10.12 -2.70
CA PRO A 100 7.68 -9.15 -3.75
C PRO A 100 8.40 -9.79 -4.96
N HIS A 101 8.21 -9.18 -6.13
CA HIS A 101 8.76 -9.56 -7.43
C HIS A 101 8.48 -11.01 -7.85
N VAL A 102 7.32 -11.54 -7.47
CA VAL A 102 6.86 -12.87 -7.90
C VAL A 102 6.18 -12.76 -9.27
N ARG A 103 6.05 -13.90 -9.97
CA ARG A 103 5.20 -14.00 -11.17
C ARG A 103 4.15 -15.06 -11.00
N LEU A 104 2.90 -14.72 -11.32
CA LEU A 104 1.78 -15.64 -11.35
C LEU A 104 1.92 -16.61 -12.53
N THR A 105 1.60 -17.88 -12.31
CA THR A 105 1.74 -18.96 -13.29
C THR A 105 0.58 -19.95 -13.16
N SER A 106 0.54 -20.99 -14.02
CA SER A 106 -0.42 -22.09 -13.92
C SER A 106 -1.88 -21.66 -13.76
N GLN A 107 -2.29 -20.67 -14.58
CA GLN A 107 -3.63 -20.04 -14.55
C GLN A 107 -4.06 -19.53 -13.15
N GLY A 108 -3.12 -18.94 -12.41
CA GLY A 108 -3.41 -18.31 -11.11
C GLY A 108 -3.14 -19.19 -9.88
N SER A 109 -2.87 -20.48 -10.07
CA SER A 109 -2.70 -21.45 -8.96
C SER A 109 -1.29 -21.50 -8.35
N HIS A 110 -0.29 -20.86 -8.97
CA HIS A 110 1.11 -20.93 -8.53
C HIS A 110 1.83 -19.60 -8.73
N VAL A 111 2.87 -19.33 -7.94
CA VAL A 111 3.83 -18.25 -8.22
C VAL A 111 5.26 -18.74 -8.27
N VAL A 112 6.05 -18.10 -9.14
CA VAL A 112 7.51 -18.24 -9.20
C VAL A 112 8.15 -17.10 -8.40
N LEU A 113 8.98 -17.44 -7.43
CA LEU A 113 9.72 -16.53 -6.56
C LEU A 113 11.04 -16.07 -7.21
N ARG A 114 11.71 -15.06 -6.65
CA ARG A 114 13.00 -14.52 -7.19
C ARG A 114 14.15 -15.53 -7.26
N ASN A 115 14.11 -16.60 -6.47
CA ASN A 115 15.07 -17.71 -6.51
C ASN A 115 14.66 -18.84 -7.50
N HIS A 116 13.64 -18.60 -8.33
CA HIS A 116 12.99 -19.56 -9.24
C HIS A 116 12.25 -20.73 -8.57
N THR A 117 12.17 -20.78 -7.23
CA THR A 117 11.26 -21.70 -6.54
C THR A 117 9.83 -21.39 -6.94
N THR A 118 9.06 -22.42 -7.31
CA THR A 118 7.63 -22.32 -7.56
C THR A 118 6.87 -22.80 -6.33
N ILE A 119 5.88 -22.05 -5.85
CA ILE A 119 5.01 -22.43 -4.74
C ILE A 119 3.53 -22.40 -5.17
N PRO A 120 2.67 -23.27 -4.60
CA PRO A 120 1.23 -23.17 -4.78
C PRO A 120 0.70 -21.92 -4.07
N VAL A 121 -0.31 -21.28 -4.68
CA VAL A 121 -1.02 -20.15 -4.08
C VAL A 121 -2.52 -20.34 -4.19
N ARG A 122 -3.25 -19.80 -3.22
CA ARG A 122 -4.71 -19.67 -3.28
C ARG A 122 -5.14 -18.30 -2.77
N LEU A 123 -6.33 -17.88 -3.14
CA LEU A 123 -6.90 -16.62 -2.66
C LEU A 123 -7.56 -16.82 -1.28
N THR A 124 -7.66 -15.75 -0.50
CA THR A 124 -8.57 -15.69 0.67
C THR A 124 -10.01 -15.94 0.22
N PRO A 125 -10.79 -16.83 0.88
CA PRO A 125 -12.10 -17.25 0.39
C PRO A 125 -13.08 -16.11 0.12
N LYS A 126 -13.84 -16.23 -0.98
CA LYS A 126 -14.88 -15.28 -1.35
C LYS A 126 -16.02 -15.25 -0.33
N ILE A 127 -16.29 -14.08 0.26
CA ILE A 127 -17.53 -13.83 1.03
C ILE A 127 -18.74 -13.94 0.08
N PRO A 128 -19.79 -14.73 0.39
CA PRO A 128 -20.88 -15.01 -0.55
C PRO A 128 -21.62 -13.80 -1.10
N SER A 129 -21.75 -12.73 -0.31
CA SER A 129 -22.41 -11.47 -0.71
C SER A 129 -21.57 -10.61 -1.65
N ASN A 130 -20.25 -10.80 -1.73
CA ASN A 130 -19.38 -9.96 -2.54
C ASN A 130 -19.64 -10.20 -4.05
N ARG A 131 -20.03 -9.15 -4.78
CA ARG A 131 -20.22 -9.20 -6.24
C ARG A 131 -18.92 -8.88 -7.02
N SER A 132 -18.00 -8.16 -6.40
CA SER A 132 -16.71 -7.73 -6.94
C SER A 132 -15.57 -8.55 -6.31
N TYR A 133 -15.37 -9.76 -6.83
CA TYR A 133 -14.29 -10.66 -6.39
C TYR A 133 -13.47 -11.14 -7.60
N TYR A 134 -12.22 -11.51 -7.34
CA TYR A 134 -11.24 -11.97 -8.32
C TYR A 134 -11.78 -13.07 -9.25
N ASN A 135 -11.45 -13.00 -10.53
CA ASN A 135 -11.90 -13.95 -11.56
C ASN A 135 -10.85 -14.13 -12.68
N ASP A 136 -11.24 -14.82 -13.76
CA ASP A 136 -10.38 -15.08 -14.92
C ASP A 136 -9.83 -13.79 -15.57
N SER A 137 -10.60 -12.69 -15.57
CA SER A 137 -10.13 -11.40 -16.06
C SER A 137 -9.06 -10.79 -15.15
N SER A 138 -9.20 -10.96 -13.83
CA SER A 138 -8.13 -10.62 -12.87
C SER A 138 -6.87 -11.44 -13.15
N THR A 139 -7.04 -12.76 -13.35
CA THR A 139 -5.94 -13.69 -13.66
C THR A 139 -5.19 -13.26 -14.92
N ASN A 140 -5.90 -13.00 -16.02
CA ASN A 140 -5.31 -12.58 -17.30
C ASN A 140 -4.55 -11.24 -17.19
N PHE A 141 -5.01 -10.31 -16.36
CA PHE A 141 -4.29 -9.07 -16.05
C PHE A 141 -3.00 -9.33 -15.26
N PHE A 142 -3.07 -10.12 -14.18
CA PHE A 142 -1.92 -10.34 -13.28
C PHE A 142 -0.85 -11.31 -13.83
N LEU A 143 -1.18 -12.26 -14.72
CA LEU A 143 -0.22 -13.23 -15.30
C LEU A 143 0.97 -12.59 -16.04
N ASN A 144 0.79 -11.38 -16.58
CA ASN A 144 1.73 -10.79 -17.55
C ASN A 144 2.71 -9.77 -16.96
N GLN A 145 2.80 -9.67 -15.63
CA GLN A 145 3.54 -8.61 -14.94
C GLN A 145 4.19 -9.10 -13.62
N PRO A 146 5.26 -8.44 -13.12
CA PRO A 146 5.77 -8.71 -11.79
C PRO A 146 4.77 -8.26 -10.73
N LEU A 147 4.58 -9.08 -9.71
CA LEU A 147 3.60 -8.89 -8.63
C LEU A 147 4.29 -8.85 -7.27
N ARG A 148 3.62 -8.16 -6.36
CA ARG A 148 3.89 -8.13 -4.93
C ARG A 148 2.63 -8.55 -4.20
N LEU A 149 2.68 -9.67 -3.48
CA LEU A 149 1.52 -10.28 -2.83
C LEU A 149 1.54 -10.05 -1.33
N ARG A 150 0.41 -9.66 -0.74
CA ARG A 150 0.19 -9.68 0.71
C ARG A 150 -0.62 -10.90 1.10
N GLY A 151 -0.26 -11.56 2.19
CA GLY A 151 -0.87 -12.84 2.57
C GLY A 151 -0.22 -13.52 3.76
N TYR A 152 -0.43 -14.83 3.86
CA TYR A 152 0.15 -15.71 4.88
C TYR A 152 0.36 -17.12 4.33
N PHE A 153 1.29 -17.89 4.89
CA PHE A 153 1.41 -19.32 4.59
C PHE A 153 0.47 -20.14 5.46
N GLU A 154 -0.13 -21.18 4.90
CA GLU A 154 -0.87 -22.17 5.68
C GLU A 154 0.08 -22.99 6.55
N GLN A 155 -0.34 -23.31 7.78
CA GLN A 155 0.38 -24.19 8.69
C GLN A 155 -0.03 -25.64 8.41
N ASP A 156 0.57 -26.25 7.39
CA ASP A 156 0.50 -27.69 7.12
C ASP A 156 1.90 -28.31 6.99
N ASP A 157 1.97 -29.64 7.13
CA ASP A 157 3.21 -30.43 7.02
C ASP A 157 3.56 -30.78 5.56
N HIS A 158 3.07 -30.03 4.56
CA HIS A 158 3.22 -30.34 3.13
C HIS A 158 4.00 -29.24 2.40
N THR A 159 3.67 -28.93 1.14
CA THR A 159 4.29 -27.82 0.40
C THR A 159 3.57 -26.54 0.80
N PRO A 160 4.24 -25.57 1.46
CA PRO A 160 3.56 -24.46 2.12
C PRO A 160 2.81 -23.61 1.10
N THR A 161 1.48 -23.65 1.18
CA THR A 161 0.59 -22.90 0.30
C THR A 161 0.47 -21.46 0.80
N PHE A 162 0.65 -20.49 -0.10
CA PHE A 162 0.49 -19.08 0.25
C PHE A 162 -0.94 -18.61 -0.02
N VAL A 163 -1.62 -18.13 1.02
CA VAL A 163 -2.95 -17.55 0.96
C VAL A 163 -2.83 -16.05 0.71
N VAL A 164 -3.20 -15.64 -0.51
CA VAL A 164 -3.15 -14.27 -0.99
C VAL A 164 -4.36 -13.49 -0.51
N LYS A 165 -4.12 -12.44 0.28
CA LYS A 165 -5.11 -11.41 0.65
C LYS A 165 -5.14 -10.25 -0.37
N MET A 166 -3.99 -9.70 -0.80
CA MET A 166 -3.91 -8.58 -1.78
C MET A 166 -2.83 -8.79 -2.86
N ILE A 167 -2.98 -8.15 -4.03
CA ILE A 167 -2.16 -8.39 -5.24
C ILE A 167 -1.75 -7.05 -5.91
N TRP A 168 -0.54 -6.57 -5.64
CA TRP A 168 -0.03 -5.33 -6.23
C TRP A 168 0.82 -5.55 -7.49
N PRO A 169 0.49 -4.93 -8.65
CA PRO A 169 1.37 -4.89 -9.81
C PRO A 169 2.58 -3.98 -9.60
N GLU A 170 3.81 -4.50 -9.64
CA GLU A 170 5.02 -3.70 -9.38
C GLU A 170 5.37 -2.71 -10.51
N ASN A 171 4.66 -2.79 -11.65
CA ASN A 171 4.70 -1.78 -12.70
C ASN A 171 3.84 -0.53 -12.39
N PHE A 172 3.08 -0.51 -11.28
CA PHE A 172 2.43 0.70 -10.76
C PHE A 172 3.50 1.56 -10.06
N ARG A 173 4.25 2.31 -10.87
CA ARG A 173 5.43 3.10 -10.47
C ARG A 173 5.53 4.41 -11.23
N LEU A 174 6.13 5.42 -10.62
CA LEU A 174 6.46 6.68 -11.29
C LEU A 174 7.50 6.43 -12.38
N ASN A 175 7.25 6.89 -13.61
CA ASN A 175 8.31 6.94 -14.61
C ASN A 175 9.27 8.10 -14.29
N LEU A 176 10.38 7.78 -13.62
CA LEU A 176 11.41 8.75 -13.21
C LEU A 176 12.11 9.47 -14.38
N LYS A 177 11.87 9.01 -15.62
CA LYS A 177 12.46 9.53 -16.87
C LYS A 177 11.42 10.18 -17.79
N THR A 178 10.19 10.39 -17.36
CA THR A 178 9.17 11.14 -18.12
C THR A 178 9.72 12.53 -18.50
N PRO A 179 9.58 12.99 -19.76
CA PRO A 179 10.05 14.33 -20.16
C PRO A 179 9.35 15.46 -19.38
N PRO A 180 9.87 16.70 -19.42
CA PRO A 180 9.11 17.87 -18.98
C PRO A 180 7.77 17.97 -19.74
N PRO A 181 6.71 18.58 -19.15
CA PRO A 181 5.52 18.94 -19.89
C PRO A 181 5.88 19.89 -21.05
N ASP A 182 5.24 19.71 -22.20
CA ASP A 182 5.43 20.60 -23.35
C ASP A 182 4.72 21.93 -23.11
N THR A 183 5.48 22.93 -22.63
CA THR A 183 4.97 24.27 -22.30
C THR A 183 4.53 25.09 -23.52
N THR A 184 4.72 24.59 -24.75
CA THR A 184 4.15 25.21 -25.96
C THR A 184 2.69 24.81 -26.19
N LYS A 185 2.20 23.76 -25.50
CA LYS A 185 0.81 23.31 -25.55
C LYS A 185 0.04 23.81 -24.32
N PRO A 186 -1.26 24.17 -24.44
CA PRO A 186 -2.09 24.43 -23.28
C PRO A 186 -2.25 23.16 -22.45
N SER A 187 -2.08 23.28 -21.13
CA SER A 187 -2.31 22.18 -20.19
C SER A 187 -3.79 21.78 -20.17
N LEU A 188 -4.07 20.48 -20.29
CA LEU A 188 -5.42 19.94 -20.10
C LEU A 188 -5.94 20.27 -18.68
N PRO A 189 -7.16 20.82 -18.52
CA PRO A 189 -7.76 21.03 -17.20
C PRO A 189 -7.76 19.75 -16.37
N LEU A 190 -7.50 19.85 -15.06
CA LEU A 190 -7.44 18.69 -14.17
C LEU A 190 -8.73 17.86 -14.21
N ALA A 191 -9.90 18.50 -14.32
CA ALA A 191 -11.20 17.85 -14.52
C ALA A 191 -11.19 16.90 -15.74
N SER A 192 -10.71 17.35 -16.90
CA SER A 192 -10.61 16.51 -18.11
C SER A 192 -9.63 15.33 -18.01
N GLN A 193 -8.77 15.30 -16.98
CA GLN A 193 -7.89 14.17 -16.68
C GLN A 193 -8.48 13.23 -15.62
N ILE A 194 -9.44 13.71 -14.81
CA ILE A 194 -10.24 12.93 -13.86
C ILE A 194 -11.41 12.24 -14.59
N GLU A 195 -12.00 12.93 -15.56
CA GLU A 195 -13.07 12.44 -16.44
C GLU A 195 -12.56 11.48 -17.53
N ASP A 196 -11.24 11.34 -17.70
CA ASP A 196 -10.67 10.40 -18.67
C ASP A 196 -11.17 8.96 -18.43
N GLN A 197 -11.39 8.24 -19.52
CA GLN A 197 -11.97 6.89 -19.55
C GLN A 197 -13.38 6.77 -18.92
N ALA A 198 -14.01 7.88 -18.50
CA ALA A 198 -15.32 7.95 -17.88
C ALA A 198 -15.48 6.99 -16.68
N GLY A 199 -14.58 7.10 -15.71
CA GLY A 199 -14.63 6.35 -14.44
C GLY A 199 -14.29 4.86 -14.52
N GLY A 200 -13.99 4.32 -15.71
CA GLY A 200 -13.58 2.93 -15.87
C GLY A 200 -12.08 2.81 -16.13
N ALA A 201 -11.40 1.85 -15.47
CA ALA A 201 -10.04 1.47 -15.83
C ALA A 201 -10.02 0.78 -17.21
N ARG A 202 -9.84 1.57 -18.29
CA ARG A 202 -9.88 1.12 -19.70
C ARG A 202 -8.50 1.14 -20.37
N ALA A 203 -7.54 1.83 -19.77
CA ALA A 203 -6.13 1.85 -20.15
C ALA A 203 -5.25 1.22 -19.05
N PRO A 204 -3.99 0.83 -19.36
CA PRO A 204 -3.00 0.50 -18.33
C PRO A 204 -2.71 1.68 -17.39
N PHE A 205 -2.17 1.39 -16.21
CA PHE A 205 -1.69 2.42 -15.28
C PHE A 205 -0.70 3.39 -15.94
N SER A 206 -0.87 4.70 -15.69
CA SER A 206 -0.02 5.76 -16.23
C SER A 206 0.25 6.85 -15.19
N ALA A 207 1.51 7.27 -15.06
CA ALA A 207 1.92 8.39 -14.22
C ALA A 207 2.45 9.55 -15.09
N THR A 208 1.73 10.66 -15.11
CA THR A 208 2.02 11.84 -15.95
C THR A 208 2.53 13.00 -15.08
N LEU A 209 3.60 13.66 -15.53
CA LEU A 209 4.07 14.90 -14.92
C LEU A 209 3.24 16.07 -15.44
N LEU A 210 2.56 16.81 -14.55
CA LEU A 210 1.72 17.96 -14.93
C LEU A 210 2.46 19.31 -14.80
N TRP A 211 3.38 19.43 -13.85
CA TRP A 211 4.13 20.64 -13.56
C TRP A 211 5.45 20.32 -12.86
N GLU A 212 6.46 21.16 -13.03
CA GLU A 212 7.69 21.15 -12.22
C GLU A 212 8.24 22.57 -12.02
N ARG A 213 8.92 22.81 -10.89
CA ARG A 213 9.44 24.15 -10.54
C ARG A 213 10.59 24.61 -11.43
N HIS A 214 11.43 23.68 -11.89
CA HIS A 214 12.67 23.98 -12.61
C HIS A 214 12.82 23.05 -13.83
N PRO A 215 12.06 23.29 -14.92
CA PRO A 215 12.08 22.45 -16.12
C PRO A 215 13.49 22.29 -16.69
N GLY A 216 13.80 21.07 -17.17
CA GLY A 216 15.09 20.73 -17.77
C GLY A 216 16.24 20.53 -16.77
N THR A 217 16.03 20.67 -15.46
CA THR A 217 17.04 20.29 -14.47
C THR A 217 17.09 18.77 -14.28
N ALA A 218 18.27 18.22 -13.97
CA ALA A 218 18.45 16.79 -13.76
C ALA A 218 17.68 16.32 -12.52
N ARG A 219 16.66 15.49 -12.69
CA ARG A 219 15.80 15.04 -11.61
C ARG A 219 16.39 13.84 -10.88
N ASN A 220 16.56 13.96 -9.57
CA ASN A 220 16.84 12.83 -8.68
C ASN A 220 15.61 12.55 -7.81
N TRP A 221 14.64 11.81 -8.36
CA TRP A 221 13.39 11.50 -7.66
C TRP A 221 13.49 10.34 -6.66
N ALA A 222 14.48 9.46 -6.80
CA ALA A 222 14.66 8.32 -5.89
C ALA A 222 14.88 8.78 -4.43
N HIS A 223 14.24 8.07 -3.48
CA HIS A 223 14.30 8.28 -2.03
C HIS A 223 13.80 9.65 -1.51
N GLN A 224 13.40 10.56 -2.40
CA GLN A 224 12.67 11.78 -2.06
C GLN A 224 11.43 11.43 -1.25
N ALA A 225 11.17 12.17 -0.16
CA ALA A 225 9.88 12.12 0.50
C ALA A 225 8.78 12.59 -0.47
N VAL A 226 7.56 12.08 -0.32
CA VAL A 226 6.39 12.57 -1.05
C VAL A 226 5.23 12.81 -0.08
N VAL A 227 4.44 13.84 -0.40
CA VAL A 227 3.05 13.97 0.04
C VAL A 227 2.19 13.30 -1.05
N GLY A 228 0.87 13.37 -0.93
CA GLY A 228 -0.04 12.53 -1.69
C GLY A 228 -1.46 13.06 -1.59
N LEU A 229 -2.16 13.03 -2.73
CA LEU A 229 -3.57 13.31 -2.92
C LEU A 229 -4.05 12.27 -3.91
N MET A 230 -4.89 11.38 -3.41
CA MET A 230 -5.40 10.19 -4.07
C MET A 230 -6.88 10.40 -4.28
N LEU A 231 -7.29 10.85 -5.46
CA LEU A 231 -8.71 10.90 -5.78
C LEU A 231 -9.22 9.47 -5.96
N ASN A 232 -9.93 8.96 -4.95
CA ASN A 232 -10.67 7.71 -5.06
C ASN A 232 -12.13 8.06 -5.37
N GLY A 233 -12.71 7.43 -6.39
CA GLY A 233 -14.11 7.69 -6.78
C GLY A 233 -15.09 7.31 -5.68
N ALA A 234 -16.31 7.87 -5.72
CA ALA A 234 -17.36 7.49 -4.77
C ALA A 234 -17.57 5.97 -4.75
N GLN A 235 -17.46 5.36 -3.56
CA GLN A 235 -17.63 3.91 -3.40
C GLN A 235 -19.12 3.52 -3.39
N GLY A 236 -19.79 3.68 -4.53
CA GLY A 236 -21.07 3.03 -4.83
C GLY A 236 -22.30 3.55 -4.06
N ASP A 237 -22.24 4.76 -3.52
CA ASP A 237 -23.34 5.42 -2.80
C ASP A 237 -24.19 6.30 -3.74
N ASP A 238 -23.51 7.06 -4.62
CA ASP A 238 -24.08 7.80 -5.75
C ASP A 238 -23.40 7.33 -7.05
N ASP A 239 -24.15 6.76 -8.00
CA ASP A 239 -23.65 6.43 -9.35
C ASP A 239 -23.67 7.62 -10.32
N GLU A 240 -24.30 8.74 -9.91
CA GLU A 240 -24.29 10.04 -10.61
C GLU A 240 -23.21 11.01 -10.08
N ALA A 241 -22.48 10.66 -9.01
CA ALA A 241 -21.51 11.56 -8.39
C ALA A 241 -20.17 11.61 -9.15
N HIS A 242 -19.92 12.75 -9.82
CA HIS A 242 -18.57 13.16 -10.26
C HIS A 242 -17.60 13.49 -9.09
N GLY A 243 -18.07 13.42 -7.84
CA GLY A 243 -17.27 13.65 -6.64
C GLY A 243 -16.57 12.38 -6.15
N GLY A 244 -15.31 12.53 -5.73
CA GLY A 244 -14.56 11.49 -5.03
C GLY A 244 -13.89 12.07 -3.78
N HIS A 245 -13.41 11.20 -2.89
CA HIS A 245 -12.65 11.63 -1.73
C HIS A 245 -11.16 11.69 -2.09
N PHE A 246 -10.51 12.82 -1.78
CA PHE A 246 -9.06 13.00 -1.96
C PHE A 246 -8.30 12.46 -0.74
N GLY A 247 -7.87 11.19 -0.79
CA GLY A 247 -6.98 10.56 0.20
C GLY A 247 -5.64 11.26 0.36
N LEU A 248 -5.18 11.54 1.59
CA LEU A 248 -3.81 12.01 1.81
C LEU A 248 -2.88 10.80 1.80
N VAL A 249 -1.80 10.83 1.03
CA VAL A 249 -0.78 9.76 1.02
C VAL A 249 0.58 10.34 1.40
N THR A 250 1.45 9.59 2.06
CA THR A 250 2.83 10.01 2.35
C THR A 250 3.82 8.86 2.18
N GLY A 251 5.02 9.13 1.68
CA GLY A 251 5.96 8.06 1.39
C GLY A 251 7.34 8.51 0.97
N ARG A 252 8.12 7.57 0.41
CA ARG A 252 9.36 7.87 -0.32
C ARG A 252 9.33 7.17 -1.67
N VAL A 253 9.72 7.86 -2.73
CA VAL A 253 9.82 7.25 -4.06
C VAL A 253 10.87 6.14 -4.03
N GLY A 254 10.52 4.94 -4.51
CA GLY A 254 11.50 3.86 -4.68
C GLY A 254 12.59 4.18 -5.73
N PRO A 255 13.68 3.39 -5.78
CA PRO A 255 14.80 3.63 -6.70
C PRO A 255 14.40 3.58 -8.19
N ASP A 256 13.40 2.78 -8.54
CA ASP A 256 12.81 2.64 -9.88
C ASP A 256 11.41 3.27 -9.99
N GLY A 257 11.00 4.04 -8.98
CA GLY A 257 9.73 4.78 -8.93
C GLY A 257 8.60 4.10 -8.15
N GLU A 258 8.90 3.07 -7.38
CA GLU A 258 7.93 2.28 -6.62
C GLU A 258 7.15 3.14 -5.60
N MET A 259 5.87 2.80 -5.40
CA MET A 259 4.95 3.48 -4.48
C MET A 259 4.13 2.55 -3.58
N ALA A 260 4.33 1.23 -3.67
CA ALA A 260 3.54 0.20 -2.98
C ALA A 260 3.44 0.41 -1.45
N ASN A 261 4.50 0.94 -0.84
CA ASN A 261 4.63 1.14 0.59
C ASN A 261 4.37 2.59 1.06
N TRP A 262 3.87 3.48 0.18
CA TRP A 262 3.41 4.79 0.62
C TRP A 262 2.15 4.63 1.48
N MET A 263 2.05 5.36 2.59
CA MET A 263 0.95 5.25 3.55
C MET A 263 -0.20 6.17 3.14
N MET A 264 -1.35 5.58 2.85
CA MET A 264 -2.64 6.26 2.85
C MET A 264 -3.00 6.64 4.28
N ASN A 265 -3.46 7.88 4.46
CA ASN A 265 -3.99 8.44 5.69
C ASN A 265 -5.49 8.72 5.49
N ASN A 266 -6.35 8.08 6.29
CA ASN A 266 -7.80 8.18 6.17
C ASN A 266 -8.37 9.21 7.17
N PHE A 267 -9.47 9.88 6.83
CA PHE A 267 -9.80 11.21 7.36
C PHE A 267 -10.52 11.31 8.70
N TYR A 268 -10.68 10.19 9.41
CA TYR A 268 -11.43 10.15 10.65
C TYR A 268 -10.46 10.02 11.83
N ASP A 269 -10.85 10.53 13.00
CA ASP A 269 -10.17 10.17 14.25
C ASP A 269 -10.86 8.93 14.83
N LEU A 270 -10.14 8.10 15.59
CA LEU A 270 -10.71 6.88 16.17
C LEU A 270 -11.82 7.18 17.19
N GLU A 271 -11.78 8.36 17.81
CA GLU A 271 -12.84 8.85 18.71
C GLU A 271 -14.08 9.37 17.97
N VAL A 272 -14.05 9.46 16.64
CA VAL A 272 -15.18 9.91 15.82
C VAL A 272 -15.75 8.72 15.03
N GLU A 273 -16.84 8.14 15.52
CA GLU A 273 -17.67 7.25 14.71
C GLU A 273 -18.23 8.03 13.51
N SER A 274 -17.60 7.83 12.35
CA SER A 274 -18.17 8.22 11.06
C SER A 274 -19.51 7.50 10.88
N GLU A 275 -20.54 8.23 10.45
CA GLU A 275 -21.89 7.71 10.15
C GLU A 275 -21.87 6.46 9.24
N LYS A 276 -20.81 6.31 8.43
CA LYS A 276 -20.60 5.20 7.50
C LYS A 276 -19.76 4.03 8.07
N GLY A 277 -19.50 4.01 9.38
CA GLY A 277 -18.76 2.94 10.06
C GLY A 277 -17.28 2.84 9.65
N ILE A 278 -16.68 3.93 9.19
CA ILE A 278 -15.32 3.93 8.64
C ILE A 278 -14.31 3.94 9.79
N ILE A 279 -13.53 2.87 9.91
CA ILE A 279 -12.43 2.75 10.88
C ILE A 279 -11.20 3.48 10.30
N PRO A 280 -10.70 4.56 10.93
CA PRO A 280 -9.45 5.18 10.51
C PRO A 280 -8.23 4.36 10.92
N SER A 281 -7.33 4.18 9.96
CA SER A 281 -5.99 3.65 10.16
C SER A 281 -5.09 4.10 9.01
N MET A 282 -3.79 4.19 9.25
CA MET A 282 -2.81 4.31 8.17
C MET A 282 -2.54 2.93 7.58
N LEU A 283 -2.60 2.80 6.26
CA LEU A 283 -2.29 1.55 5.53
C LEU A 283 -1.50 1.82 4.25
N PRO A 284 -0.60 0.91 3.83
CA PRO A 284 0.20 1.10 2.61
C PRO A 284 -0.66 1.00 1.34
N LEU A 285 -0.23 1.58 0.22
CA LEU A 285 -1.01 1.59 -1.04
C LEU A 285 -1.27 0.19 -1.60
N ASP A 286 -0.37 -0.77 -1.37
CA ASP A 286 -0.55 -2.18 -1.74
C ASP A 286 -1.55 -2.94 -0.84
N HIS A 287 -2.04 -2.27 0.21
CA HIS A 287 -3.21 -2.67 1.00
C HIS A 287 -4.45 -1.85 0.62
N TYR A 288 -4.32 -0.54 0.37
CA TYR A 288 -5.47 0.36 0.14
C TYR A 288 -6.18 0.20 -1.22
N LEU A 289 -5.46 -0.14 -2.29
CA LEU A 289 -5.98 -0.10 -3.67
C LEU A 289 -6.48 -1.45 -4.23
N MET A 290 -6.81 -2.43 -3.36
CA MET A 290 -7.07 -3.83 -3.75
C MET A 290 -8.37 -4.40 -3.17
#